data_AF-A0A3D5VF77-F1
#
_entry.id   AF-A0A3D5VF77-F1
#
_cell.length_a   1.000
_cell.length_b   1.000
_cell.length_c   1.000
_cell.angle_alpha   90.00
_cell.angle_beta   90.00
_cell.angle_gamma   90.00
#
_symmetry.space_group_name_H-M   'P 1'
#
loop_
_entity.id
_entity.type
_entity.pdbx_description
1 polymer ?
#
loop_
_entity_poly.entity_id
_entity_poly.type
_entity_poly.pdbx_seq_one_letter_code
_entity_poly.pdbx_strand_id
1 'polypeptide(L)'
;MLEETLDIFREVLLYPHTEQGKFAQRYVDGEKRNIQSRIKSLLNDKGRFAFHRCLQHLCPERGYSQNKYGALKQVEAVDVDGLWQQYQHLLGSAAVDIYVCGRYDHNRVVDAISSRLLWPRRQGGDLGKIRPLELRDHNVVHERMDINQGKLVMALASDVTQSSELYPALILYNGILGGYPHAKLFQNVREKRSLAYYIGSSLDSIMGLQFISAGIDAGSFKETTDVVAQQLEDMRQGKITGQELEWTRSSIKTGLLQMYDDLGEQVALAVDGRISGKQWSIPGLIDEIDALGLKEVAQVARKMHPQTTYFLSNGGE
;
A
#
# COMPACT_ATOMS: atom_id res chain seq x y z
N MET A 1 11.52 23.15 -21.33
CA MET A 1 11.13 22.41 -20.12
C MET A 1 10.77 20.95 -20.40
N LEU A 2 9.72 20.59 -21.16
CA LEU A 2 9.39 19.16 -21.41
C LEU A 2 10.59 18.40 -22.04
N GLU A 3 11.16 18.95 -23.09
CA GLU A 3 12.26 18.33 -23.84
C GLU A 3 13.53 18.20 -22.97
N GLU A 4 13.89 19.25 -22.23
CA GLU A 4 15.04 19.25 -21.31
C GLU A 4 14.85 18.23 -20.16
N THR A 5 13.64 18.13 -19.61
CA THR A 5 13.31 17.13 -18.59
C THR A 5 13.44 15.72 -19.15
N LEU A 6 12.95 15.47 -20.37
CA LEU A 6 13.12 14.18 -21.03
C LEU A 6 14.58 13.85 -21.31
N ASP A 7 15.42 14.84 -21.65
CA ASP A 7 16.86 14.64 -21.85
C ASP A 7 17.54 14.25 -20.53
N ILE A 8 17.19 14.88 -19.39
CA ILE A 8 17.69 14.48 -18.07
C ILE A 8 17.24 13.06 -17.72
N PHE A 9 15.96 12.73 -17.92
CA PHE A 9 15.46 11.36 -17.67
C PHE A 9 16.19 10.33 -18.52
N ARG A 10 16.46 10.65 -19.79
CA ARG A 10 17.23 9.80 -20.70
C ARG A 10 18.65 9.60 -20.19
N GLU A 11 19.33 10.66 -19.75
CA GLU A 11 20.69 10.57 -19.18
C GLU A 11 20.74 9.69 -17.94
N VAL A 12 19.84 9.92 -16.99
CA VAL A 12 19.77 9.14 -15.75
C VAL A 12 19.46 7.67 -16.02
N LEU A 13 18.55 7.39 -16.96
CA LEU A 13 18.09 6.03 -17.23
C LEU A 13 19.04 5.23 -18.13
N LEU A 14 19.60 5.85 -19.17
CA LEU A 14 20.34 5.14 -20.24
C LEU A 14 21.85 5.34 -20.16
N TYR A 15 22.30 6.42 -19.54
CA TYR A 15 23.71 6.82 -19.49
C TYR A 15 24.19 7.04 -18.06
N PRO A 16 24.04 6.03 -17.16
CA PRO A 16 24.56 6.16 -15.81
C PRO A 16 26.08 6.31 -15.83
N HIS A 17 26.63 6.95 -14.81
CA HIS A 17 28.07 7.05 -14.66
C HIS A 17 28.71 5.66 -14.45
N THR A 18 29.65 5.30 -15.33
CA THR A 18 30.35 4.01 -15.31
C THR A 18 31.86 4.15 -15.23
N GLU A 19 32.50 3.21 -14.54
CA GLU A 19 33.95 2.97 -14.57
C GLU A 19 34.18 1.56 -15.13
N GLN A 20 35.11 1.41 -16.09
CA GLN A 20 35.40 0.12 -16.74
C GLN A 20 34.15 -0.58 -17.34
N GLY A 21 33.17 0.21 -17.81
CA GLY A 21 31.96 -0.29 -18.45
C GLY A 21 30.88 -0.83 -17.50
N LYS A 22 30.99 -0.55 -16.19
CA LYS A 22 30.00 -0.93 -15.16
C LYS A 22 29.79 0.22 -14.19
N PHE A 23 28.83 0.12 -13.26
CA PHE A 23 28.65 1.15 -12.23
C PHE A 23 29.94 1.37 -11.43
N ALA A 24 30.26 2.63 -11.17
CA ALA A 24 31.43 2.99 -10.38
C ALA A 24 31.29 2.49 -8.93
N GLN A 25 32.28 1.70 -8.47
CA GLN A 25 32.27 0.98 -7.20
C GLN A 25 31.97 1.90 -6.01
N ARG A 26 32.58 3.10 -6.00
CA ARG A 26 32.39 4.10 -4.94
C ARG A 26 30.93 4.46 -4.71
N TYR A 27 30.14 4.59 -5.79
CA TYR A 27 28.71 4.92 -5.69
C TYR A 27 27.90 3.73 -5.20
N VAL A 28 28.22 2.51 -5.68
CA VAL A 28 27.57 1.29 -5.20
C VAL A 28 27.78 1.10 -3.70
N ASP A 29 29.00 1.29 -3.19
CA ASP A 29 29.30 1.20 -1.75
C ASP A 29 28.62 2.32 -0.93
N GLY A 30 28.47 3.51 -1.52
CA GLY A 30 27.69 4.60 -0.93
C GLY A 30 26.22 4.23 -0.78
N GLU A 31 25.59 3.77 -1.87
CA GLU A 31 24.17 3.40 -1.86
C GLU A 31 23.87 2.17 -1.01
N LYS A 32 24.78 1.18 -0.97
CA LYS A 32 24.68 0.05 -0.03
C LYS A 32 24.57 0.56 1.42
N ARG A 33 25.44 1.48 1.84
CA ARG A 33 25.39 2.08 3.19
C ARG A 33 24.09 2.84 3.42
N ASN A 34 23.60 3.59 2.43
CA ASN A 34 22.34 4.32 2.51
C ASN A 34 21.15 3.36 2.71
N ILE A 35 21.08 2.28 1.93
CA ILE A 35 20.02 1.27 2.03
C ILE A 35 20.10 0.52 3.36
N GLN A 36 21.30 0.11 3.80
CA GLN A 36 21.48 -0.52 5.11
C GLN A 36 20.99 0.38 6.25
N SER A 37 21.26 1.69 6.18
CA SER A 37 20.77 2.67 7.15
C SER A 37 19.24 2.77 7.12
N ARG A 38 18.61 2.76 5.94
CA ARG A 38 17.14 2.74 5.78
C ARG A 38 16.50 1.45 6.31
N ILE A 39 17.13 0.29 6.13
CA ILE A 39 16.66 -0.97 6.69
C ILE A 39 16.72 -0.91 8.22
N LYS A 40 17.84 -0.44 8.78
CA LYS A 40 18.02 -0.31 10.23
C LYS A 40 17.05 0.71 10.83
N SER A 41 16.75 1.80 10.12
CA SER A 41 15.82 2.83 10.62
C SER A 41 14.36 2.35 10.70
N LEU A 42 13.99 1.27 9.99
CA LEU A 42 12.67 0.64 10.17
C LEU A 42 12.46 0.18 11.62
N LEU A 43 13.52 -0.27 12.30
CA LEU A 43 13.45 -0.63 13.72
C LEU A 43 13.16 0.57 14.62
N ASN A 44 13.41 1.81 14.17
CA ASN A 44 13.11 3.00 14.95
C ASN A 44 11.62 3.35 14.89
N ASP A 45 10.95 3.02 13.79
CA ASP A 45 9.50 3.15 13.64
C ASP A 45 8.81 1.83 14.00
N LYS A 46 8.49 1.68 15.28
CA LYS A 46 7.86 0.46 15.82
C LYS A 46 6.51 0.14 15.18
N GLY A 47 5.77 1.16 14.71
CA GLY A 47 4.50 0.97 14.01
C GLY A 47 4.69 0.35 12.63
N ARG A 48 5.58 0.94 11.82
CA ARG A 48 5.93 0.38 10.50
C ARG A 48 6.58 -0.99 10.60
N PHE A 49 7.44 -1.20 11.61
CA PHE A 49 8.01 -2.50 11.89
C PHE A 49 6.92 -3.54 12.17
N ALA A 50 5.98 -3.25 13.06
CA ALA A 50 4.87 -4.15 13.39
C ALA A 50 3.99 -4.47 12.18
N PHE A 51 3.69 -3.46 11.35
CA PHE A 51 2.95 -3.66 10.10
C PHE A 51 3.69 -4.61 9.15
N HIS A 52 5.00 -4.41 8.98
CA HIS A 52 5.81 -5.26 8.13
C HIS A 52 5.92 -6.71 8.66
N ARG A 53 6.06 -6.88 9.98
CA ARG A 53 6.02 -8.22 10.60
C ARG A 53 4.67 -8.89 10.39
N CYS A 54 3.56 -8.15 10.52
CA CYS A 54 2.23 -8.67 10.20
C CYS A 54 2.15 -9.17 8.75
N LEU A 55 2.66 -8.42 7.77
CA LEU A 55 2.73 -8.85 6.38
C LEU A 55 3.56 -10.13 6.16
N GLN A 56 4.69 -10.25 6.84
CA GLN A 56 5.56 -11.44 6.80
C GLN A 56 4.87 -12.69 7.35
N HIS A 57 4.06 -12.55 8.40
CA HIS A 57 3.26 -13.66 8.93
C HIS A 57 2.02 -13.95 8.08
N LEU A 58 1.43 -12.92 7.46
CA LEU A 58 0.25 -13.03 6.60
C LEU A 58 0.57 -13.80 5.30
N CYS A 59 1.67 -13.48 4.64
CA CYS A 59 1.99 -14.02 3.31
C CYS A 59 3.50 -14.24 3.08
N PRO A 60 4.15 -15.14 3.86
CA PRO A 60 5.61 -15.32 3.85
C PRO A 60 6.18 -15.70 2.48
N GLU A 61 5.43 -16.47 1.69
CA GLU A 61 5.85 -16.97 0.37
C GLU A 61 5.69 -15.93 -0.76
N ARG A 62 5.10 -14.76 -0.48
CA ARG A 62 4.87 -13.73 -1.49
C ARG A 62 5.90 -12.62 -1.36
N GLY A 63 6.45 -12.17 -2.49
CA GLY A 63 7.34 -11.01 -2.53
C GLY A 63 6.74 -9.74 -1.92
N TYR A 64 5.41 -9.64 -1.87
CA TYR A 64 4.69 -8.56 -1.20
C TYR A 64 5.00 -8.43 0.31
N SER A 65 5.31 -9.53 0.99
CA SER A 65 5.67 -9.50 2.41
C SER A 65 7.12 -9.10 2.66
N GLN A 66 7.94 -9.05 1.62
CA GLN A 66 9.35 -8.71 1.72
C GLN A 66 9.54 -7.19 1.79
N ASN A 67 10.56 -6.77 2.53
CA ASN A 67 10.93 -5.36 2.55
C ASN A 67 11.38 -4.98 1.14
N LYS A 68 10.92 -3.83 0.62
CA LYS A 68 11.34 -3.32 -0.69
C LYS A 68 12.85 -3.15 -0.85
N TYR A 69 13.58 -3.02 0.27
CA TYR A 69 15.04 -2.95 0.30
C TYR A 69 15.72 -4.32 0.51
N GLY A 70 14.95 -5.39 0.68
CA GLY A 70 15.45 -6.71 1.04
C GLY A 70 15.97 -6.79 2.48
N ALA A 71 16.65 -7.90 2.78
CA ALA A 71 17.32 -8.13 4.05
C ALA A 71 18.75 -7.55 4.04
N LEU A 72 19.27 -7.20 5.22
CA LEU A 72 20.61 -6.62 5.36
C LEU A 72 21.70 -7.47 4.68
N LYS A 73 21.65 -8.80 4.86
CA LYS A 73 22.57 -9.75 4.23
C LYS A 73 22.50 -9.74 2.70
N GLN A 74 21.31 -9.55 2.13
CA GLN A 74 21.13 -9.47 0.68
C GLN A 74 21.78 -8.19 0.14
N VAL A 75 21.60 -7.05 0.83
CA VAL A 75 22.24 -5.78 0.46
C VAL A 75 23.76 -5.89 0.57
N GLU A 76 24.28 -6.52 1.63
CA GLU A 76 25.72 -6.76 1.81
C GLU A 76 26.33 -7.58 0.67
N ALA A 77 25.58 -8.57 0.17
CA ALA A 77 26.00 -9.44 -0.92
C ALA A 77 25.92 -8.80 -2.33
N VAL A 78 25.31 -7.62 -2.49
CA VAL A 78 25.26 -6.95 -3.80
C VAL A 78 26.67 -6.54 -4.23
N ASP A 79 27.09 -7.01 -5.40
CA ASP A 79 28.32 -6.59 -6.07
C ASP A 79 28.01 -5.80 -7.37
N VAL A 80 29.04 -5.13 -7.90
CA VAL A 80 28.92 -4.27 -9.09
C VAL A 80 28.53 -5.06 -10.34
N ASP A 81 29.01 -6.30 -10.47
CA ASP A 81 28.80 -7.13 -11.66
C ASP A 81 27.35 -7.59 -11.75
N GLY A 82 26.82 -8.14 -10.65
CA GLY A 82 25.44 -8.53 -10.53
C GLY A 82 24.49 -7.34 -10.66
N LEU A 83 24.83 -6.19 -10.06
CA LEU A 83 24.02 -4.98 -10.17
C LEU A 83 23.97 -4.46 -11.61
N TRP A 84 25.10 -4.46 -12.31
CA TRP A 84 25.17 -4.05 -13.72
C TRP A 84 24.36 -4.99 -14.62
N GLN A 85 24.49 -6.31 -14.43
CA GLN A 85 23.69 -7.30 -15.16
C GLN A 85 22.20 -7.11 -14.91
N GLN A 86 21.80 -6.86 -13.65
CA GLN A 86 20.41 -6.62 -13.31
C GLN A 86 19.87 -5.33 -13.95
N TYR A 87 20.65 -4.25 -13.94
CA TYR A 87 20.32 -3.00 -14.63
C TYR A 87 20.08 -3.23 -16.14
N GLN A 88 21.01 -3.91 -16.82
CA GLN A 88 20.87 -4.23 -18.24
C GLN A 88 19.68 -5.13 -18.53
N HIS A 89 19.42 -6.13 -17.66
CA HIS A 89 18.28 -7.01 -17.76
C HIS A 89 16.96 -6.24 -17.65
N LEU A 90 16.82 -5.39 -16.64
CA LEU A 90 15.63 -4.55 -16.46
C LEU A 90 15.44 -3.60 -17.64
N LEU A 91 16.49 -2.91 -18.07
CA LEU A 91 16.43 -2.00 -19.21
C LEU A 91 16.00 -2.71 -20.50
N GLY A 92 16.47 -3.93 -20.73
CA GLY A 92 16.18 -4.70 -21.93
C GLY A 92 14.85 -5.46 -21.93
N SER A 93 14.20 -5.66 -20.76
CA SER A 93 13.06 -6.59 -20.66
C SER A 93 11.88 -6.12 -19.80
N ALA A 94 12.01 -5.08 -18.99
CA ALA A 94 10.91 -4.62 -18.15
C ALA A 94 9.77 -4.03 -18.99
N ALA A 95 8.53 -4.18 -18.48
CA ALA A 95 7.42 -3.33 -18.90
C ALA A 95 7.73 -1.88 -18.50
N VAL A 96 7.40 -0.93 -19.36
CA VAL A 96 7.65 0.50 -19.12
C VAL A 96 6.40 1.26 -19.53
N ASP A 97 5.85 1.99 -18.57
CA ASP A 97 4.75 2.93 -18.74
C ASP A 97 5.28 4.32 -18.37
N ILE A 98 4.99 5.33 -19.19
CA ILE A 98 5.40 6.73 -18.95
C ILE A 98 4.13 7.55 -18.70
N TYR A 99 4.05 8.16 -17.53
CA TYR A 99 2.93 9.00 -17.14
C TYR A 99 3.32 10.48 -17.26
N VAL A 100 2.55 11.24 -18.03
CA VAL A 100 2.73 12.68 -18.18
C VAL A 100 1.44 13.37 -17.72
N CYS A 101 1.53 14.08 -16.61
CA CYS A 101 0.39 14.77 -16.01
C CYS A 101 0.58 16.28 -16.13
N GLY A 102 -0.43 16.99 -16.63
CA GLY A 102 -0.42 18.44 -16.83
C GLY A 102 -1.01 18.87 -18.17
N ARG A 103 -0.94 20.16 -18.45
CA ARG A 103 -1.49 20.75 -19.68
C ARG A 103 -0.50 20.60 -20.84
N TYR A 104 -0.55 19.45 -21.50
CA TYR A 104 0.29 19.15 -22.66
C TYR A 104 -0.54 18.79 -23.90
N ASP A 105 0.00 19.10 -25.06
CA ASP A 105 -0.50 18.53 -26.32
C ASP A 105 -0.05 17.07 -26.42
N HIS A 106 -1.03 16.17 -26.62
CA HIS A 106 -0.78 14.73 -26.63
C HIS A 106 0.23 14.32 -27.71
N ASN A 107 0.07 14.82 -28.93
CA ASN A 107 0.91 14.45 -30.06
C ASN A 107 2.35 14.93 -29.84
N ARG A 108 2.52 16.17 -29.36
CA ARG A 108 3.84 16.70 -29.00
C ARG A 108 4.54 15.85 -27.94
N VAL A 109 3.83 15.39 -26.91
CA VAL A 109 4.41 14.53 -25.86
C VAL A 109 4.85 13.19 -26.45
N VAL A 110 3.99 12.56 -27.24
CA VAL A 110 4.29 11.28 -27.89
C VAL A 110 5.51 11.41 -28.81
N ASP A 111 5.57 12.47 -29.62
CA ASP A 111 6.70 12.74 -30.51
C ASP A 111 8.00 13.01 -29.73
N ALA A 112 7.92 13.79 -28.66
CA ALA A 112 9.08 14.12 -27.82
C ALA A 112 9.65 12.89 -27.11
N ILE A 113 8.77 12.02 -26.57
CA ILE A 113 9.16 10.76 -25.94
C ILE A 113 9.73 9.81 -27.00
N SER A 114 9.02 9.60 -28.11
CA SER A 114 9.42 8.65 -29.16
C SER A 114 10.74 9.02 -29.84
N SER A 115 11.08 10.32 -29.90
CA SER A 115 12.34 10.79 -30.48
C SER A 115 13.52 10.76 -29.50
N ARG A 116 13.28 10.83 -28.18
CA ARG A 116 14.35 10.94 -27.16
C ARG A 116 14.57 9.67 -26.37
N LEU A 117 13.52 8.96 -25.99
CA LEU A 117 13.58 7.77 -25.15
C LEU A 117 13.57 6.50 -26.01
N LEU A 118 14.67 6.32 -26.76
CA LEU A 118 14.90 5.15 -27.61
C LEU A 118 16.08 4.34 -27.08
N TRP A 119 15.86 3.05 -26.83
CA TRP A 119 16.92 2.10 -26.52
C TRP A 119 16.54 0.69 -26.95
N PRO A 120 17.53 -0.20 -27.20
CA PRO A 120 17.25 -1.60 -27.53
C PRO A 120 16.54 -2.30 -26.36
N ARG A 121 15.31 -2.74 -26.59
CA ARG A 121 14.54 -3.52 -25.62
C ARG A 121 13.65 -4.53 -26.32
N ARG A 122 13.38 -5.63 -25.63
CA ARG A 122 12.32 -6.56 -25.99
C ARG A 122 10.98 -5.98 -25.55
N GLN A 123 9.89 -6.43 -26.18
CA GLN A 123 8.56 -6.14 -25.65
C GLN A 123 8.52 -6.64 -24.21
N GLY A 124 8.20 -5.74 -23.27
CA GLY A 124 8.14 -6.07 -21.85
C GLY A 124 7.12 -7.17 -21.61
N GLY A 125 7.41 -8.05 -20.65
CA GLY A 125 6.45 -9.08 -20.24
C GLY A 125 5.15 -8.47 -19.71
N ASP A 126 4.05 -9.23 -19.82
CA ASP A 126 2.82 -8.89 -19.10
C ASP A 126 3.12 -8.87 -17.59
N LEU A 127 2.56 -7.88 -16.87
CA LEU A 127 2.72 -7.74 -15.42
C LEU A 127 2.11 -8.94 -14.65
N GLY A 128 1.37 -9.78 -15.36
CA GLY A 128 0.67 -10.92 -14.81
C GLY A 128 -0.58 -10.48 -14.05
N LYS A 129 -1.52 -11.41 -13.89
CA LYS A 129 -2.71 -11.14 -13.08
C LYS A 129 -2.34 -11.20 -11.60
N ILE A 130 -2.63 -10.13 -10.87
CA ILE A 130 -2.57 -10.14 -9.41
C ILE A 130 -3.57 -11.17 -8.93
N ARG A 131 -3.09 -12.07 -8.08
CA ARG A 131 -3.92 -13.07 -7.43
C ARG A 131 -4.23 -12.58 -6.02
N PRO A 132 -5.50 -12.52 -5.61
CA PRO A 132 -5.83 -12.31 -4.20
C PRO A 132 -5.07 -13.29 -3.29
N LEU A 133 -4.90 -12.90 -2.03
CA LEU A 133 -4.31 -13.81 -1.04
C LEU A 133 -5.26 -15.00 -0.82
N GLU A 134 -4.71 -16.20 -0.71
CA GLU A 134 -5.50 -17.36 -0.30
C GLU A 134 -5.89 -17.21 1.16
N LEU A 135 -7.18 -17.40 1.46
CA LEU A 135 -7.68 -17.33 2.82
C LEU A 135 -7.14 -18.50 3.63
N ARG A 136 -6.64 -18.18 4.83
CA ARG A 136 -6.13 -19.11 5.82
C ARG A 136 -6.89 -18.95 7.13
N ASP A 137 -6.70 -19.89 8.04
CA ASP A 137 -7.19 -19.77 9.40
C ASP A 137 -6.54 -18.58 10.10
N HIS A 138 -7.31 -17.91 10.96
CA HIS A 138 -6.83 -16.77 11.72
C HIS A 138 -5.72 -17.19 12.69
N ASN A 139 -4.55 -16.55 12.60
CA ASN A 139 -3.46 -16.74 13.54
C ASN A 139 -3.17 -15.48 14.37
N VAL A 140 -2.67 -15.69 15.59
CA VAL A 140 -2.25 -14.62 16.50
C VAL A 140 -0.77 -14.78 16.79
N VAL A 141 0.00 -13.71 16.58
CA VAL A 141 1.45 -13.67 16.79
C VAL A 141 1.77 -12.59 17.81
N HIS A 142 2.52 -12.97 18.84
CA HIS A 142 3.03 -12.07 19.86
C HIS A 142 4.55 -11.99 19.76
N GLU A 143 5.09 -10.76 19.68
CA GLU A 143 6.52 -10.49 19.77
C GLU A 143 6.78 -9.45 20.86
N ARG A 144 7.98 -9.49 21.44
CA ARG A 144 8.40 -8.57 22.48
C ARG A 144 9.59 -7.75 22.03
N MET A 145 9.60 -6.48 22.40
CA MET A 145 10.74 -5.59 22.21
C MET A 145 10.68 -4.45 23.24
N ASP A 146 11.81 -3.80 23.48
CA ASP A 146 11.84 -2.58 24.29
C ASP A 146 11.08 -1.44 23.59
N ILE A 147 9.83 -1.23 24.02
CA ILE A 147 8.89 -0.21 23.51
C ILE A 147 8.02 0.29 24.65
N ASN A 148 7.62 1.56 24.59
CA ASN A 148 6.72 2.14 25.58
C ASN A 148 5.25 1.81 25.33
N GLN A 149 4.86 1.59 24.08
CA GLN A 149 3.49 1.38 23.65
C GLN A 149 3.42 0.18 22.71
N GLY A 150 2.54 -0.78 23.03
CA GLY A 150 2.30 -1.94 22.20
C GLY A 150 1.73 -1.57 20.83
N LYS A 151 2.13 -2.31 19.80
CA LYS A 151 1.72 -2.11 18.41
C LYS A 151 0.90 -3.30 17.95
N LEU A 152 -0.40 -3.08 17.77
CA LEU A 152 -1.35 -4.07 17.27
C LEU A 152 -1.59 -3.83 15.78
N VAL A 153 -1.47 -4.88 14.98
CA VAL A 153 -1.85 -4.90 13.57
C VAL A 153 -2.71 -6.12 13.30
N MET A 154 -3.91 -5.93 12.79
CA MET A 154 -4.82 -7.00 12.38
C MET A 154 -5.05 -6.92 10.88
N ALA A 155 -4.71 -7.99 10.16
CA ALA A 155 -4.93 -8.14 8.74
C ALA A 155 -6.20 -8.94 8.48
N LEU A 156 -7.04 -8.42 7.59
CA LEU A 156 -8.18 -9.10 7.00
C LEU A 156 -7.97 -9.21 5.49
N ALA A 157 -8.54 -10.25 4.89
CA ALA A 157 -8.50 -10.46 3.45
C ALA A 157 -9.90 -10.72 2.89
N SER A 158 -10.09 -10.35 1.63
CA SER A 158 -11.28 -10.68 0.84
C SER A 158 -10.93 -10.90 -0.62
N ASP A 159 -11.91 -11.37 -1.38
CA ASP A 159 -11.85 -11.44 -2.85
C ASP A 159 -12.23 -10.11 -3.53
N VAL A 160 -12.63 -9.08 -2.76
CA VAL A 160 -12.98 -7.77 -3.30
C VAL A 160 -11.70 -6.96 -3.47
N THR A 161 -11.38 -6.65 -4.72
CA THR A 161 -10.21 -5.86 -5.11
C THR A 161 -10.65 -4.64 -5.93
N GLN A 162 -9.71 -3.79 -6.30
CA GLN A 162 -9.92 -2.65 -7.19
C GLN A 162 -10.50 -3.04 -8.56
N SER A 163 -10.29 -4.28 -8.99
CA SER A 163 -10.88 -4.82 -10.23
C SER A 163 -12.35 -5.23 -10.08
N SER A 164 -12.87 -5.31 -8.85
CA SER A 164 -14.24 -5.76 -8.55
C SER A 164 -15.27 -4.65 -8.74
N GLU A 165 -16.51 -5.02 -9.07
CA GLU A 165 -17.65 -4.06 -9.05
C GLU A 165 -17.97 -3.55 -7.65
N LEU A 166 -17.62 -4.31 -6.60
CA LEU A 166 -17.78 -3.89 -5.20
C LEU A 166 -16.65 -2.97 -4.71
N TYR A 167 -15.71 -2.54 -5.56
CA TYR A 167 -14.63 -1.64 -5.14
C TYR A 167 -15.11 -0.33 -4.51
N PRO A 168 -16.11 0.40 -5.05
CA PRO A 168 -16.60 1.62 -4.41
C PRO A 168 -17.19 1.33 -3.00
N ALA A 169 -17.85 0.18 -2.82
CA ALA A 169 -18.36 -0.26 -1.52
C ALA A 169 -17.23 -0.65 -0.55
N LEU A 170 -16.09 -1.14 -1.07
CA LEU A 170 -14.90 -1.45 -0.28
C LEU A 170 -14.23 -0.19 0.28
N ILE A 171 -14.20 0.89 -0.48
CA ILE A 171 -13.71 2.19 0.00
C ILE A 171 -14.61 2.71 1.14
N LEU A 172 -15.94 2.65 0.95
CA LEU A 172 -16.91 3.01 1.99
C LEU A 172 -16.75 2.15 3.24
N TYR A 173 -16.59 0.83 3.08
CA TYR A 173 -16.34 -0.11 4.18
C TYR A 173 -15.12 0.30 5.01
N ASN A 174 -13.98 0.58 4.37
CA ASN A 174 -12.77 1.03 5.07
C ASN A 174 -13.01 2.35 5.82
N GLY A 175 -13.68 3.31 5.18
CA GLY A 175 -13.99 4.61 5.77
C GLY A 175 -14.85 4.50 7.04
N ILE A 176 -15.91 3.68 7.00
CA ILE A 176 -16.83 3.46 8.13
C ILE A 176 -16.15 2.66 9.25
N LEU A 177 -15.31 1.68 8.89
CA LEU A 177 -14.59 0.86 9.85
C LEU A 177 -13.60 1.71 10.66
N GLY A 178 -12.66 2.37 10.00
CA GLY A 178 -11.57 3.07 10.70
C GLY A 178 -10.82 4.12 9.89
N GLY A 179 -11.31 4.52 8.72
CA GLY A 179 -10.61 5.49 7.85
C GLY A 179 -10.70 6.95 8.31
N TYR A 180 -11.63 7.28 9.20
CA TYR A 180 -11.92 8.66 9.62
C TYR A 180 -12.18 8.80 11.12
N PRO A 181 -12.10 10.01 11.71
CA PRO A 181 -12.38 10.22 13.14
C PRO A 181 -13.80 9.85 13.59
N HIS A 182 -14.79 9.91 12.69
CA HIS A 182 -16.16 9.46 12.97
C HIS A 182 -16.35 7.95 12.85
N ALA A 183 -15.33 7.21 12.41
CA ALA A 183 -15.43 5.77 12.14
C ALA A 183 -15.59 4.92 13.41
N LYS A 184 -16.13 3.70 13.24
CA LYS A 184 -16.47 2.80 14.35
C LYS A 184 -15.30 2.50 15.27
N LEU A 185 -14.12 2.21 14.72
CA LEU A 185 -12.94 1.90 15.52
C LEU A 185 -12.48 3.09 16.36
N PHE A 186 -12.42 4.28 15.76
CA PHE A 186 -12.04 5.49 16.48
C PHE A 186 -13.02 5.77 17.63
N GLN A 187 -14.33 5.74 17.34
CA GLN A 187 -15.36 6.04 18.33
C GLN A 187 -15.45 4.99 19.44
N ASN A 188 -15.46 3.69 19.11
CA ASN A 188 -15.76 2.65 20.08
C ASN A 188 -14.54 2.08 20.81
N VAL A 189 -13.33 2.18 20.25
CA VAL A 189 -12.10 1.70 20.89
C VAL A 189 -11.34 2.84 21.55
N ARG A 190 -11.11 3.94 20.82
CA ARG A 190 -10.34 5.08 21.33
C ARG A 190 -11.18 6.04 22.17
N GLU A 191 -12.28 6.57 21.63
CA GLU A 191 -13.03 7.64 22.33
C GLU A 191 -13.85 7.12 23.52
N LYS A 192 -14.68 6.08 23.32
CA LYS A 192 -15.59 5.60 24.38
C LYS A 192 -14.91 4.76 25.46
N ARG A 193 -13.84 4.03 25.10
CA ARG A 193 -13.21 3.05 25.99
C ARG A 193 -11.76 3.38 26.35
N SER A 194 -11.13 4.34 25.68
CA SER A 194 -9.74 4.73 25.93
C SER A 194 -8.73 3.57 25.87
N LEU A 195 -9.03 2.53 25.06
CA LEU A 195 -8.18 1.33 24.97
C LEU A 195 -6.96 1.53 24.08
N ALA A 196 -7.04 2.49 23.17
CA ALA A 196 -6.00 2.75 22.20
C ALA A 196 -5.70 4.25 22.11
N TYR A 197 -4.42 4.59 22.10
CA TYR A 197 -3.95 5.96 21.89
C TYR A 197 -4.21 6.42 20.45
N TYR A 198 -4.12 5.49 19.50
CA TYR A 198 -4.60 5.63 18.14
C TYR A 198 -5.14 4.29 17.66
N ILE A 199 -6.12 4.33 16.78
CA ILE A 199 -6.61 3.19 16.03
C ILE A 199 -7.17 3.70 14.70
N GLY A 200 -6.91 2.96 13.62
CA GLY A 200 -7.45 3.26 12.31
C GLY A 200 -7.32 2.07 11.39
N SER A 201 -7.93 2.20 10.21
CA SER A 201 -7.90 1.17 9.18
C SER A 201 -7.32 1.70 7.86
N SER A 202 -6.60 0.85 7.15
CA SER A 202 -6.00 1.13 5.84
C SER A 202 -6.25 -0.02 4.88
N LEU A 203 -6.42 0.31 3.60
CA LEU A 203 -6.86 -0.60 2.56
C LEU A 203 -5.73 -0.78 1.53
N ASP A 204 -5.36 -2.03 1.27
CA ASP A 204 -4.67 -2.41 0.04
C ASP A 204 -5.72 -3.02 -0.90
N SER A 205 -6.26 -2.17 -1.77
CA SER A 205 -7.35 -2.57 -2.67
C SER A 205 -6.87 -3.45 -3.82
N ILE A 206 -5.57 -3.45 -4.11
CA ILE A 206 -4.98 -4.25 -5.19
C ILE A 206 -5.04 -5.74 -4.84
N MET A 207 -4.72 -6.09 -3.59
CA MET A 207 -4.81 -7.49 -3.10
C MET A 207 -6.08 -7.80 -2.30
N GLY A 208 -6.93 -6.80 -2.05
CA GLY A 208 -8.14 -6.98 -1.25
C GLY A 208 -7.86 -7.19 0.24
N LEU A 209 -6.82 -6.52 0.76
CA LEU A 209 -6.41 -6.61 2.16
C LEU A 209 -6.83 -5.36 2.93
N GLN A 210 -7.33 -5.57 4.14
CA GLN A 210 -7.68 -4.52 5.07
C GLN A 210 -6.82 -4.68 6.32
N PHE A 211 -6.14 -3.61 6.73
CA PHE A 211 -5.34 -3.59 7.94
C PHE A 211 -5.99 -2.68 8.98
N ILE A 212 -6.04 -3.13 10.22
CA ILE A 212 -6.37 -2.33 11.40
C ILE A 212 -5.09 -2.16 12.19
N SER A 213 -4.68 -0.93 12.48
CA SER A 213 -3.48 -0.63 13.26
C SER A 213 -3.83 0.18 14.50
N ALA A 214 -3.32 -0.23 15.66
CA ALA A 214 -3.56 0.45 16.92
C ALA A 214 -2.29 0.52 17.80
N GLY A 215 -2.19 1.60 18.56
CA GLY A 215 -1.25 1.73 19.67
C GLY A 215 -1.98 1.50 20.98
N ILE A 216 -1.62 0.47 21.74
CA ILE A 216 -2.32 0.06 22.96
C ILE A 216 -1.33 -0.32 24.08
N ASP A 217 -1.82 -0.32 25.32
CA ASP A 217 -1.06 -0.91 26.43
C ASP A 217 -1.10 -2.44 26.35
N ALA A 218 -0.04 -3.11 26.84
CA ALA A 218 0.10 -4.57 26.76
C ALA A 218 -1.07 -5.32 27.42
N GLY A 219 -1.55 -4.82 28.57
CA GLY A 219 -2.68 -5.41 29.29
C GLY A 219 -4.02 -5.28 28.56
N SER A 220 -4.15 -4.30 27.66
CA SER A 220 -5.41 -4.01 26.94
C SER A 220 -5.57 -4.83 25.66
N PHE A 221 -4.64 -5.74 25.34
CA PHE A 221 -4.66 -6.53 24.11
C PHE A 221 -5.99 -7.26 23.92
N LYS A 222 -6.41 -8.07 24.91
CA LYS A 222 -7.62 -8.89 24.80
C LYS A 222 -8.87 -8.03 24.65
N GLU A 223 -9.02 -7.01 25.48
CA GLU A 223 -10.20 -6.15 25.42
C GLU A 223 -10.27 -5.38 24.10
N THR A 224 -9.13 -4.89 23.61
CA THR A 224 -9.06 -4.20 22.32
C THR A 224 -9.49 -5.12 21.18
N THR A 225 -8.94 -6.34 21.10
CA THR A 225 -9.27 -7.28 20.03
C THR A 225 -10.72 -7.75 20.10
N ASP A 226 -11.29 -7.93 21.30
CA ASP A 226 -12.70 -8.26 21.49
C ASP A 226 -13.62 -7.13 20.97
N VAL A 227 -13.29 -5.86 21.28
CA VAL A 227 -14.06 -4.72 20.79
C VAL A 227 -13.95 -4.57 19.27
N VAL A 228 -12.75 -4.75 18.70
CA VAL A 228 -12.54 -4.74 17.24
C VAL A 228 -13.37 -5.84 16.57
N ALA A 229 -13.35 -7.06 17.11
CA ALA A 229 -14.15 -8.17 16.59
C ALA A 229 -15.65 -7.85 16.62
N GLN A 230 -16.14 -7.21 17.70
CA GLN A 230 -17.53 -6.74 17.76
C GLN A 230 -17.84 -5.70 16.67
N GLN A 231 -16.93 -4.76 16.40
CA GLN A 231 -17.16 -3.76 15.34
C GLN A 231 -17.19 -4.40 13.95
N LEU A 232 -16.32 -5.38 13.70
CA LEU A 232 -16.32 -6.15 12.46
C LEU A 232 -17.64 -6.93 12.29
N GLU A 233 -18.15 -7.53 13.36
CA GLU A 233 -19.43 -8.24 13.32
C GLU A 233 -20.61 -7.29 13.14
N ASP A 234 -20.61 -6.12 13.77
CA ASP A 234 -21.62 -5.09 13.54
C ASP A 234 -21.65 -4.64 12.07
N MET A 235 -20.48 -4.50 11.43
CA MET A 235 -20.40 -4.23 9.99
C MET A 235 -20.99 -5.37 9.15
N ARG A 236 -20.72 -6.64 9.49
CA ARG A 236 -21.27 -7.83 8.81
C ARG A 236 -22.79 -7.91 8.90
N GLN A 237 -23.33 -7.54 10.06
CA GLN A 237 -24.77 -7.49 10.35
C GLN A 237 -25.45 -6.24 9.76
N GLY A 238 -24.70 -5.32 9.15
CA GLY A 238 -25.24 -4.08 8.60
C GLY A 238 -25.70 -3.08 9.66
N LYS A 239 -25.17 -3.18 10.89
CA LYS A 239 -25.39 -2.19 11.96
C LYS A 239 -24.58 -0.93 11.71
N ILE A 240 -24.93 -0.26 10.62
CA ILE A 240 -24.31 0.96 10.11
C ILE A 240 -25.45 1.98 10.01
N THR A 241 -25.26 3.12 10.64
CA THR A 241 -26.24 4.20 10.60
C THR A 241 -26.15 4.96 9.28
N GLY A 242 -27.26 5.57 8.85
CA GLY A 242 -27.24 6.46 7.68
C GLY A 242 -26.26 7.63 7.85
N GLN A 243 -26.08 8.13 9.08
CA GLN A 243 -25.14 9.19 9.38
C GLN A 243 -23.67 8.76 9.20
N GLU A 244 -23.29 7.57 9.66
CA GLU A 244 -21.95 7.01 9.43
C GLU A 244 -21.65 6.87 7.92
N LEU A 245 -22.65 6.45 7.13
CA LEU A 245 -22.53 6.36 5.68
C LEU A 245 -22.33 7.74 5.04
N GLU A 246 -23.19 8.71 5.35
CA GLU A 246 -23.14 10.03 4.71
C GLU A 246 -21.91 10.84 5.08
N TRP A 247 -21.46 10.76 6.33
CA TRP A 247 -20.18 11.36 6.74
C TRP A 247 -19.01 10.73 6.02
N THR A 248 -18.98 9.40 5.92
CA THR A 248 -17.91 8.68 5.20
C THR A 248 -17.92 9.01 3.72
N ARG A 249 -19.10 9.01 3.09
CA ARG A 249 -19.30 9.40 1.68
C ARG A 249 -18.74 10.79 1.42
N SER A 250 -19.10 11.76 2.25
CA SER A 250 -18.64 13.15 2.14
C SER A 250 -17.12 13.26 2.27
N SER A 251 -16.53 12.54 3.23
CA SER A 251 -15.07 12.51 3.42
C SER A 251 -14.33 11.87 2.25
N ILE A 252 -14.85 10.78 1.69
CA ILE A 252 -14.23 10.13 0.52
C ILE A 252 -14.31 11.05 -0.70
N LYS A 253 -15.48 11.65 -0.97
CA LYS A 253 -15.64 12.61 -2.08
C LYS A 253 -14.68 13.78 -1.97
N THR A 254 -14.52 14.31 -0.76
CA THR A 254 -13.55 15.39 -0.51
C THR A 254 -12.13 14.93 -0.82
N GLY A 255 -11.71 13.76 -0.35
CA GLY A 255 -10.39 13.20 -0.64
C GLY A 255 -10.16 12.95 -2.13
N LEU A 256 -11.14 12.38 -2.83
CA LEU A 256 -11.08 12.14 -4.27
C LEU A 256 -10.96 13.44 -5.07
N LEU A 257 -11.67 14.49 -4.68
CA LEU A 257 -11.57 15.80 -5.33
C LEU A 257 -10.20 16.45 -5.07
N GLN A 258 -9.63 16.29 -3.87
CA GLN A 258 -8.29 16.78 -3.54
C GLN A 258 -7.19 16.14 -4.40
N MET A 259 -7.40 14.93 -4.93
CA MET A 259 -6.45 14.31 -5.85
C MET A 259 -6.25 15.11 -7.14
N TYR A 260 -7.22 15.94 -7.56
CA TYR A 260 -7.02 16.82 -8.73
C TYR A 260 -5.93 17.87 -8.51
N ASP A 261 -5.69 18.25 -7.25
CA ASP A 261 -4.68 19.23 -6.89
C ASP A 261 -3.28 18.60 -6.69
N ASP A 262 -3.19 17.26 -6.70
CA ASP A 262 -1.94 16.50 -6.56
C ASP A 262 -1.66 15.64 -7.81
N LEU A 263 -0.71 16.08 -8.63
CA LEU A 263 -0.31 15.36 -9.85
C LEU A 263 0.26 13.97 -9.54
N GLY A 264 0.88 13.77 -8.37
CA GLY A 264 1.43 12.49 -7.94
C GLY A 264 0.33 11.47 -7.66
N GLU A 265 -0.73 11.88 -6.96
CA GLU A 265 -1.91 11.04 -6.70
C GLU A 265 -2.67 10.66 -7.99
N GLN A 266 -2.71 11.56 -8.98
CA GLN A 266 -3.28 11.25 -10.30
C GLN A 266 -2.47 10.17 -11.03
N VAL A 267 -1.13 10.25 -10.96
CA VAL A 267 -0.26 9.21 -11.50
C VAL A 267 -0.43 7.90 -10.73
N ALA A 268 -0.55 7.94 -9.40
CA ALA A 268 -0.79 6.76 -8.58
C ALA A 268 -2.10 6.05 -8.98
N LEU A 269 -3.20 6.78 -9.15
CA LEU A 269 -4.48 6.23 -9.61
C LEU A 269 -4.37 5.56 -10.99
N ALA A 270 -3.62 6.18 -11.91
CA ALA A 270 -3.39 5.63 -13.24
C ALA A 270 -2.54 4.35 -13.20
N VAL A 271 -1.51 4.32 -12.36
CA VAL A 271 -0.67 3.13 -12.10
C VAL A 271 -1.52 2.00 -11.50
N ASP A 272 -2.36 2.31 -10.51
CA ASP A 272 -3.25 1.33 -9.89
C ASP A 272 -4.25 0.76 -10.89
N GLY A 273 -4.79 1.58 -11.80
CA GLY A 273 -5.65 1.13 -12.89
C GLY A 273 -4.90 0.22 -13.88
N ARG A 274 -3.64 0.53 -14.18
CA ARG A 274 -2.76 -0.29 -15.04
C ARG A 274 -2.43 -1.64 -14.41
N ILE A 275 -2.23 -1.66 -13.09
CA ILE A 275 -1.90 -2.85 -12.30
C ILE A 275 -3.13 -3.74 -12.10
N SER A 276 -4.25 -3.16 -11.67
CA SER A 276 -5.50 -3.88 -11.39
C SER A 276 -6.25 -4.32 -12.66
N GLY A 277 -5.96 -3.71 -13.80
CA GLY A 277 -6.66 -3.94 -15.07
C GLY A 277 -8.03 -3.28 -15.15
N LYS A 278 -8.41 -2.46 -14.17
CA LYS A 278 -9.66 -1.67 -14.17
C LYS A 278 -9.34 -0.20 -13.88
N GLN A 279 -9.65 0.66 -14.83
CA GLN A 279 -9.46 2.10 -14.67
C GLN A 279 -10.70 2.73 -14.05
N TRP A 280 -10.47 3.55 -13.03
CA TRP A 280 -11.49 4.37 -12.39
C TRP A 280 -11.17 5.84 -12.65
N SER A 281 -12.17 6.62 -13.06
CA SER A 281 -12.06 8.08 -13.05
C SER A 281 -12.58 8.62 -11.73
N ILE A 282 -12.05 9.75 -11.27
CA ILE A 282 -12.54 10.42 -10.05
C ILE A 282 -14.06 10.68 -10.14
N PRO A 283 -14.62 11.24 -11.23
CA PRO A 283 -16.06 11.48 -11.31
C PRO A 283 -16.86 10.18 -11.31
N GLY A 284 -16.42 9.17 -12.07
CA GLY A 284 -17.10 7.87 -12.10
C GLY A 284 -17.10 7.16 -10.75
N LEU A 285 -15.99 7.24 -10.00
CA LEU A 285 -15.92 6.66 -8.66
C LEU A 285 -16.82 7.42 -7.67
N ILE A 286 -16.93 8.75 -7.79
CA ILE A 286 -17.85 9.55 -6.99
C ILE A 286 -19.31 9.17 -7.28
N ASP A 287 -19.69 9.04 -8.55
CA ASP A 287 -21.05 8.67 -8.97
C ASP A 287 -21.43 7.28 -8.45
N GLU A 288 -20.52 6.30 -8.60
CA GLU A 288 -20.70 4.95 -8.07
C GLU A 288 -20.83 4.97 -6.55
N ILE A 289 -19.98 5.72 -5.85
CA ILE A 289 -20.09 5.87 -4.40
C ILE A 289 -21.47 6.42 -4.05
N ASP A 290 -21.89 7.54 -4.62
CA ASP A 290 -23.18 8.22 -4.36
C ASP A 290 -24.40 7.30 -4.51
N ALA A 291 -24.34 6.35 -5.45
CA ALA A 291 -25.41 5.39 -5.68
C ALA A 291 -25.51 4.26 -4.61
N LEU A 292 -24.44 4.03 -3.83
CA LEU A 292 -24.39 2.91 -2.89
C LEU A 292 -25.16 3.16 -1.58
N GLY A 293 -25.76 2.10 -1.06
CA GLY A 293 -26.39 2.07 0.24
C GLY A 293 -25.64 1.21 1.26
N LEU A 294 -26.30 1.00 2.41
CA LEU A 294 -25.75 0.19 3.52
C LEU A 294 -25.61 -1.29 3.16
N LYS A 295 -26.40 -1.80 2.20
CA LYS A 295 -26.44 -3.22 1.83
C LYS A 295 -25.13 -3.65 1.18
N GLU A 296 -24.60 -2.83 0.29
CA GLU A 296 -23.36 -3.11 -0.45
C GLU A 296 -22.15 -3.04 0.49
N VAL A 297 -22.14 -2.11 1.45
CA VAL A 297 -21.12 -2.07 2.51
C VAL A 297 -21.17 -3.34 3.38
N ALA A 298 -22.36 -3.77 3.79
CA ALA A 298 -22.51 -5.01 4.56
C ALA A 298 -22.14 -6.26 3.73
N GLN A 299 -22.34 -6.23 2.42
CA GLN A 299 -21.89 -7.29 1.51
C GLN A 299 -20.37 -7.40 1.49
N VAL A 300 -19.65 -6.29 1.41
CA VAL A 300 -18.18 -6.27 1.54
C VAL A 300 -17.76 -6.78 2.92
N ALA A 301 -18.41 -6.31 3.99
CA ALA A 301 -18.09 -6.74 5.35
C ALA A 301 -18.19 -8.25 5.53
N ARG A 302 -19.19 -8.91 4.92
CA ARG A 302 -19.34 -10.37 4.94
C ARG A 302 -18.24 -11.13 4.20
N LYS A 303 -17.56 -10.49 3.26
CA LYS A 303 -16.43 -11.06 2.50
C LYS A 303 -15.07 -10.85 3.18
N MET A 304 -15.01 -10.02 4.23
CA MET A 304 -13.79 -9.76 4.99
C MET A 304 -13.56 -10.83 6.05
N HIS A 305 -12.41 -11.50 5.97
CA HIS A 305 -12.01 -12.57 6.87
C HIS A 305 -10.75 -12.16 7.63
N PRO A 306 -10.74 -12.20 8.98
CA PRO A 306 -9.52 -12.07 9.76
C PRO A 306 -8.50 -13.13 9.34
N GLN A 307 -7.24 -12.73 9.18
CA GLN A 307 -6.15 -13.62 8.74
C GLN A 307 -5.02 -13.65 9.76
N THR A 308 -4.50 -12.49 10.16
CA THR A 308 -3.37 -12.42 11.09
C THR A 308 -3.57 -11.28 12.07
N THR A 309 -3.44 -11.57 13.36
CA THR A 309 -3.28 -10.55 14.40
C THR A 309 -1.84 -10.58 14.89
N TYR A 310 -1.10 -9.51 14.65
CA TYR A 310 0.26 -9.32 15.14
C TYR A 310 0.24 -8.31 16.29
N PHE A 311 0.85 -8.66 17.42
CA PHE A 311 1.01 -7.77 18.56
C PHE A 311 2.46 -7.72 19.01
N LEU A 312 3.07 -6.54 18.88
CA LEU A 312 4.36 -6.24 19.46
C LEU A 312 4.13 -5.55 20.80
N SER A 313 4.54 -6.16 21.91
CA SER A 313 4.39 -5.59 23.25
C SER A 313 5.75 -5.28 23.90
N ASN A 314 5.70 -4.54 25.00
CA ASN A 314 6.88 -4.36 25.84
C ASN A 314 7.31 -5.69 26.49
N GLY A 315 8.62 -5.85 26.68
CA GLY A 315 9.22 -6.99 27.37
C GLY A 315 10.61 -7.34 26.83
N GLY A 316 11.52 -7.71 27.73
CA GLY A 316 12.70 -8.49 27.39
C GLY A 316 12.35 -9.98 27.36
N GLU A 317 13.27 -10.80 26.84
CA GLU A 317 13.27 -12.24 27.13
C GLU A 317 13.29 -12.50 28.63
#